data_AF-A0A552R3W9-F1
#
_entry.id   AF-A0A552R3W9-F1
#
_cell.length_a   1.000
_cell.length_b   1.000
_cell.length_c   1.000
_cell.angle_alpha   90.00
_cell.angle_beta   90.00
_cell.angle_gamma   90.00
#
_symmetry.space_group_name_H-M   'P 1'
#
loop_
_entity.id
_entity.type
_entity.pdbx_description
1 polymer ?
#
loop_
_entity_poly.entity_id
_entity_poly.type
_entity_poly.pdbx_seq_one_letter_code
_entity_poly.pdbx_strand_id
1 'polypeptide(L)'
;MSSAVPDHVLRELGRTEGDAASLGLLVRDQDTRRLVLLRAVLDAAEAAPADVCPPPLLNRLRADWSLLEAAERTDRAAVRTVLFHPMVGPWAGRLLGGLTSDDPAGPDLRADLAHLTAVAAAAGVRAGVEFRVRLGPRGGLLSLPTLGAVRAETGPVELHRCDGKLAVRPADGAPFTVRVQQDGTTSSADPRWVPVAQLPAVVPGAGPVALDDLDPYRTLGSGLEAHGLSGSTQIDDWERKAWIESWSGVEPLLRLGGEHRLTEAAVLLRCMVPLGPPPGSGPAGRSAAHCSGTRREAFGAVLSSKPATPAYFASTLVHELQHTKLAALCALVPLHREDATPRHFAPWRPDPRPFDGLLQGAYSHLALADYWQRFALGARRVTHRDAAWAEHARCRQQVGAVLPVLAGSAALTPEGRTLVNEMISVYHRLEDSPPPAGHLARAEAYVATAKVIWQQRNGSSRS
;
A
#
# COMPACT_ATOMS: atom_id res chain seq x y z
N MET A 1 -19.25 -10.56 -15.62
CA MET A 1 -18.74 -11.87 -16.06
C MET A 1 -17.38 -12.07 -15.41
N SER A 2 -17.23 -13.02 -14.48
CA SER A 2 -15.94 -13.30 -13.86
C SER A 2 -15.02 -13.88 -14.94
N SER A 3 -14.01 -13.12 -15.34
CA SER A 3 -12.91 -13.72 -16.11
C SER A 3 -12.22 -14.69 -15.17
N ALA A 4 -12.32 -15.99 -15.44
CA ALA A 4 -11.60 -16.99 -14.68
C ALA A 4 -10.11 -16.62 -14.66
N VAL A 5 -9.51 -16.59 -13.46
CA VAL A 5 -8.05 -16.42 -13.34
C VAL A 5 -7.42 -17.66 -13.97
N PRO A 6 -6.54 -17.53 -14.98
CA PRO A 6 -5.95 -18.69 -15.63
C PRO A 6 -5.19 -19.57 -14.62
N ASP A 7 -5.26 -20.90 -14.77
CA ASP A 7 -4.63 -21.86 -13.84
C ASP A 7 -3.12 -21.61 -13.68
N HIS A 8 -2.41 -21.27 -14.76
CA HIS A 8 -0.98 -20.95 -14.68
C HIS A 8 -0.69 -19.73 -13.80
N VAL A 9 -1.55 -18.69 -13.84
CA VAL A 9 -1.43 -17.50 -12.99
C VAL A 9 -1.65 -17.88 -11.53
N LEU A 10 -2.69 -18.68 -11.23
CA LEU A 10 -2.95 -19.16 -9.86
C LEU A 10 -1.76 -19.94 -9.30
N ARG A 11 -1.14 -20.80 -10.11
CA ARG A 11 0.01 -21.59 -9.68
C ARG A 11 1.24 -20.75 -9.44
N GLU A 12 1.55 -19.86 -10.36
CA GLU A 12 2.69 -18.94 -10.24
C GLU A 12 2.53 -18.03 -9.00
N LEU A 13 1.36 -17.43 -8.81
CA LEU A 13 1.04 -16.66 -7.62
C LEU A 13 1.11 -17.55 -6.37
N GLY A 14 0.62 -18.79 -6.40
CA GLY A 14 0.72 -19.73 -5.28
C GLY A 14 2.16 -20.06 -4.88
N ARG A 15 3.12 -19.97 -5.81
CA ARG A 15 4.56 -20.08 -5.51
C ARG A 15 5.16 -18.83 -4.88
N THR A 16 4.35 -17.81 -4.62
CA THR A 16 4.76 -16.46 -4.22
C THR A 16 5.59 -15.74 -5.30
N GLU A 17 5.47 -16.17 -6.55
CA GLU A 17 6.14 -15.60 -7.72
C GLU A 17 5.13 -14.76 -8.54
N GLY A 18 5.52 -14.33 -9.73
CA GLY A 18 4.66 -13.54 -10.63
C GLY A 18 5.47 -12.82 -11.70
N ASP A 19 5.31 -13.23 -12.95
CA ASP A 19 5.83 -12.52 -14.10
C ASP A 19 5.03 -11.23 -14.39
N ALA A 20 5.53 -10.41 -15.31
CA ALA A 20 4.91 -9.15 -15.65
C ALA A 20 3.48 -9.29 -16.21
N ALA A 21 3.14 -10.42 -16.86
CA ALA A 21 1.83 -10.65 -17.44
C ALA A 21 0.80 -11.04 -16.36
N SER A 22 1.16 -11.97 -15.47
CA SER A 22 0.38 -12.39 -14.31
C SER A 22 0.12 -11.22 -13.36
N LEU A 23 1.15 -10.44 -13.03
CA LEU A 23 1.00 -9.24 -12.21
C LEU A 23 0.21 -8.15 -12.95
N GLY A 24 0.39 -8.03 -14.26
CA GLY A 24 -0.39 -7.12 -15.09
C GLY A 24 -1.90 -7.42 -15.09
N LEU A 25 -2.30 -8.68 -14.93
CA LEU A 25 -3.71 -9.05 -14.75
C LEU A 25 -4.26 -8.48 -13.43
N LEU A 26 -3.53 -8.60 -12.33
CA LEU A 26 -3.91 -8.03 -11.03
C LEU A 26 -4.04 -6.51 -11.13
N VAL A 27 -3.04 -5.85 -11.74
CA VAL A 27 -3.02 -4.40 -11.93
C VAL A 27 -4.25 -3.93 -12.72
N ARG A 28 -4.57 -4.57 -13.85
CA ARG A 28 -5.72 -4.19 -14.68
C ARG A 28 -7.05 -4.35 -13.95
N ASP A 29 -7.20 -5.39 -13.15
CA ASP A 29 -8.41 -5.57 -12.33
C ASP A 29 -8.55 -4.46 -11.28
N GLN A 30 -7.47 -4.15 -10.56
CA GLN A 30 -7.49 -3.11 -9.54
C GLN A 30 -7.74 -1.72 -10.15
N ASP A 31 -7.13 -1.41 -11.29
CA ASP A 31 -7.37 -0.19 -12.03
C ASP A 31 -8.83 -0.12 -12.54
N THR A 32 -9.40 -1.23 -13.02
CA THR A 32 -10.81 -1.30 -13.44
C THR A 32 -11.75 -1.06 -12.26
N ARG A 33 -11.51 -1.72 -11.12
CA ARG A 33 -12.29 -1.49 -9.89
C ARG A 33 -12.20 -0.06 -9.42
N ARG A 34 -11.04 0.58 -9.56
CA ARG A 34 -10.87 2.00 -9.21
C ARG A 34 -11.78 2.89 -10.06
N LEU A 35 -11.86 2.66 -11.36
CA LEU A 35 -12.76 3.42 -12.24
C LEU A 35 -14.24 3.18 -11.88
N VAL A 36 -14.61 1.92 -11.62
CA VAL A 36 -15.98 1.58 -11.19
C VAL A 36 -16.33 2.23 -9.84
N LEU A 37 -15.39 2.24 -8.89
CA LEU A 37 -15.56 2.89 -7.60
C LEU A 37 -15.79 4.40 -7.75
N LEU A 38 -15.00 5.06 -8.60
CA LEU A 38 -15.17 6.50 -8.89
C LEU A 38 -16.52 6.79 -9.55
N ARG A 39 -16.97 5.91 -10.45
CA ARG A 39 -18.30 6.02 -11.05
C ARG A 39 -19.41 5.84 -10.01
N ALA A 40 -19.28 4.85 -9.12
CA ALA A 40 -20.24 4.62 -8.04
C ALA A 40 -20.32 5.81 -7.08
N VAL A 41 -19.20 6.50 -6.81
CA VAL A 41 -19.19 7.75 -6.03
C VAL A 41 -20.02 8.84 -6.71
N LEU A 42 -19.87 9.03 -8.03
CA LEU A 42 -20.67 10.00 -8.78
C LEU A 42 -22.16 9.66 -8.70
N ASP A 43 -22.53 8.41 -9.01
CA ASP A 43 -23.92 7.97 -8.99
C ASP A 43 -24.54 8.09 -7.58
N ALA A 44 -23.79 7.74 -6.54
CA ALA A 44 -24.23 7.88 -5.15
C ALA A 44 -24.40 9.34 -4.73
N ALA A 45 -23.51 10.24 -5.17
CA ALA A 45 -23.63 11.67 -4.88
C ALA A 45 -24.83 12.30 -5.60
N GLU A 46 -25.15 11.86 -6.82
CA GLU A 46 -26.34 12.32 -7.56
C GLU A 46 -27.65 11.81 -6.96
N ALA A 47 -27.64 10.62 -6.38
CA ALA A 47 -28.79 10.03 -5.69
C ALA A 47 -28.96 10.51 -4.23
N ALA A 48 -27.93 11.13 -3.66
CA ALA A 48 -27.94 11.55 -2.26
C ALA A 48 -29.00 12.64 -1.99
N PRO A 49 -29.70 12.60 -0.84
CA PRO A 49 -30.58 13.66 -0.40
C PRO A 49 -29.88 15.04 -0.33
N ALA A 50 -30.64 16.13 -0.51
CA ALA A 50 -30.08 17.48 -0.62
C ALA A 50 -29.46 18.02 0.68
N ASP A 51 -29.80 17.45 1.83
CA ASP A 51 -29.15 17.72 3.12
C ASP A 51 -27.77 17.04 3.24
N VAL A 52 -27.60 15.90 2.58
CA VAL A 52 -26.34 15.13 2.48
C VAL A 52 -25.41 15.74 1.42
N CYS A 53 -25.93 15.90 0.19
CA CYS A 53 -25.23 16.54 -0.92
C CYS A 53 -26.02 17.76 -1.42
N PRO A 54 -25.85 18.93 -0.77
CA PRO A 54 -26.49 20.16 -1.20
C PRO A 54 -26.20 20.51 -2.66
N PRO A 55 -27.15 21.15 -3.38
CA PRO A 55 -26.98 21.50 -4.79
C PRO A 55 -25.66 22.21 -5.15
N PRO A 56 -25.11 23.13 -4.33
CA PRO A 56 -23.80 23.73 -4.62
C PRO A 56 -22.64 22.74 -4.63
N LEU A 57 -22.66 21.71 -3.77
CA LEU A 57 -21.64 20.66 -3.75
C LEU A 57 -21.82 19.72 -4.93
N LEU A 58 -23.06 19.34 -5.25
CA LEU A 58 -23.34 18.49 -6.40
C LEU A 58 -22.92 19.16 -7.73
N ASN A 59 -23.20 20.46 -7.88
CA ASN A 59 -22.78 21.23 -9.05
C ASN A 59 -21.25 21.31 -9.16
N ARG A 60 -20.54 21.44 -8.03
CA ARG A 60 -19.08 21.38 -8.02
C ARG A 60 -18.57 20.00 -8.46
N LEU A 61 -19.15 18.94 -7.91
CA LEU A 61 -18.77 17.57 -8.24
C LEU A 61 -18.93 17.30 -9.75
N ARG A 62 -20.02 17.76 -10.37
CA ARG A 62 -20.23 17.67 -11.82
C ARG A 62 -19.20 18.48 -12.62
N ALA A 63 -18.82 19.66 -12.15
CA ALA A 63 -17.77 20.47 -12.78
C ALA A 63 -16.40 19.79 -12.69
N ASP A 64 -16.05 19.21 -11.53
CA ASP A 64 -14.81 18.46 -11.34
C ASP A 64 -14.78 17.21 -12.21
N TRP A 65 -15.90 16.52 -12.33
CA TRP A 65 -16.05 15.38 -13.24
C TRP A 65 -15.85 15.79 -14.71
N SER A 66 -16.45 16.91 -15.12
CA SER A 66 -16.25 17.45 -16.47
C SER A 66 -14.80 17.83 -16.74
N LEU A 67 -14.08 18.34 -15.74
CA LEU A 67 -12.64 18.61 -15.81
C LEU A 67 -11.84 17.31 -15.96
N LEU A 68 -12.18 16.25 -15.23
CA LEU A 68 -11.55 14.93 -15.39
C LEU A 68 -11.76 14.36 -16.78
N GLU A 69 -12.98 14.43 -17.32
CA GLU A 69 -13.29 13.98 -18.68
C GLU A 69 -12.54 14.80 -19.74
N ALA A 70 -12.42 16.12 -19.55
CA ALA A 70 -11.62 16.96 -20.42
C ALA A 70 -10.12 16.62 -20.36
N ALA A 71 -9.59 16.41 -19.16
CA ALA A 71 -8.21 15.99 -18.95
C ALA A 71 -7.94 14.62 -19.58
N GLU A 72 -8.84 13.65 -19.45
CA GLU A 72 -8.65 12.30 -19.98
C GLU A 72 -8.69 12.28 -21.51
N ARG A 73 -9.52 13.13 -22.13
CA ARG A 73 -9.54 13.31 -23.59
C ARG A 73 -8.22 13.90 -24.12
N THR A 74 -7.56 14.77 -23.35
CA THR A 74 -6.28 15.39 -23.73
C THR A 74 -5.12 14.43 -23.52
N ASP A 75 -5.01 13.83 -22.33
CA ASP A 75 -3.98 12.85 -22.01
C ASP A 75 -4.50 11.83 -21.00
N ARG A 76 -4.93 10.69 -21.54
CA ARG A 76 -5.44 9.57 -20.76
C ARG A 76 -4.39 8.98 -19.81
N ALA A 77 -3.12 8.94 -20.19
CA ALA A 77 -2.07 8.35 -19.35
C ALA A 77 -1.77 9.26 -18.15
N ALA A 78 -1.75 10.58 -18.36
CA ALA A 78 -1.62 11.57 -17.32
C ALA A 78 -2.75 11.47 -16.28
N VAL A 79 -4.00 11.37 -16.74
CA VAL A 79 -5.15 11.23 -15.81
C VAL A 79 -5.10 9.90 -15.06
N ARG A 80 -4.77 8.80 -15.74
CA ARG A 80 -4.62 7.48 -15.09
C ARG A 80 -3.55 7.47 -14.01
N THR A 81 -2.46 8.23 -14.18
CA THR A 81 -1.43 8.40 -13.13
C THR A 81 -2.04 8.95 -11.83
N VAL A 82 -3.01 9.86 -11.93
CA VAL A 82 -3.69 10.46 -10.77
C VAL A 82 -4.76 9.51 -10.21
N LEU A 83 -5.67 9.01 -11.05
CA LEU A 83 -6.79 8.18 -10.59
C LEU A 83 -6.32 6.87 -9.96
N PHE A 84 -5.21 6.33 -10.46
CA PHE A 84 -4.60 5.08 -9.99
C PHE A 84 -3.50 5.30 -8.94
N HIS A 85 -3.28 6.56 -8.50
CA HIS A 85 -2.49 6.84 -7.30
C HIS A 85 -3.12 6.08 -6.12
N PRO A 86 -2.34 5.35 -5.31
CA PRO A 86 -2.91 4.48 -4.29
C PRO A 86 -3.91 5.17 -3.35
N MET A 87 -3.63 6.41 -2.93
CA MET A 87 -4.44 7.14 -1.95
C MET A 87 -5.84 7.59 -2.44
N VAL A 88 -6.08 7.60 -3.74
CA VAL A 88 -7.42 7.87 -4.30
C VAL A 88 -8.41 6.75 -3.94
N GLY A 89 -7.94 5.55 -3.62
CA GLY A 89 -8.80 4.41 -3.29
C GLY A 89 -9.42 4.50 -1.90
N PRO A 90 -8.61 4.65 -0.84
CA PRO A 90 -9.12 4.92 0.50
C PRO A 90 -10.08 6.09 0.54
N TRP A 91 -9.77 7.19 -0.17
CA TRP A 91 -10.68 8.33 -0.29
C TRP A 91 -12.01 7.94 -0.92
N ALA A 92 -11.99 7.35 -2.12
CA ALA A 92 -13.21 7.04 -2.87
C ALA A 92 -14.07 6.01 -2.12
N GLY A 93 -13.46 5.01 -1.49
CA GLY A 93 -14.16 4.01 -0.67
C GLY A 93 -14.81 4.62 0.56
N ARG A 94 -14.11 5.51 1.27
CA ARG A 94 -14.65 6.25 2.41
C ARG A 94 -15.81 7.15 1.99
N LEU A 95 -15.65 7.91 0.91
CA LEU A 95 -16.68 8.79 0.38
C LEU A 95 -17.93 8.01 -0.03
N LEU A 96 -17.77 6.90 -0.77
CA LEU A 96 -18.90 6.04 -1.15
C LEU A 96 -19.62 5.51 0.10
N GLY A 97 -18.88 4.96 1.07
CA GLY A 97 -19.46 4.44 2.31
C GLY A 97 -20.25 5.49 3.09
N GLY A 98 -19.75 6.73 3.15
CA GLY A 98 -20.44 7.85 3.80
C GLY A 98 -21.66 8.37 3.02
N LEU A 99 -21.66 8.28 1.68
CA LEU A 99 -22.83 8.64 0.87
C LEU A 99 -23.95 7.60 0.94
N THR A 100 -23.61 6.34 1.20
CA THR A 100 -24.57 5.22 1.25
C THR A 100 -24.95 4.79 2.67
N SER A 101 -24.44 5.46 3.70
CA SER A 101 -24.76 5.11 5.10
C SER A 101 -26.16 5.59 5.49
N ASP A 102 -26.78 4.95 6.48
CA ASP A 102 -28.10 5.32 7.00
C ASP A 102 -28.12 6.66 7.77
N ASP A 103 -26.97 7.14 8.26
CA ASP A 103 -26.79 8.47 8.89
C ASP A 103 -25.69 9.28 8.17
N PRO A 104 -25.94 9.71 6.91
CA PRO A 104 -24.94 10.34 6.06
C PRO A 104 -24.80 11.83 6.40
N ALA A 105 -24.08 12.17 7.47
CA ALA A 105 -23.86 13.58 7.79
C ALA A 105 -22.55 13.83 8.55
N GLY A 106 -21.88 14.94 8.22
CA GLY A 106 -20.76 15.44 9.01
C GLY A 106 -19.78 16.32 8.23
N PRO A 107 -18.93 17.07 8.95
CA PRO A 107 -17.87 17.87 8.32
C PRO A 107 -16.89 17.03 7.50
N ASP A 108 -16.66 15.78 7.91
CA ASP A 108 -15.78 14.84 7.22
C ASP A 108 -16.29 14.44 5.83
N LEU A 109 -17.58 14.11 5.70
CA LEU A 109 -18.18 13.75 4.41
C LEU A 109 -18.10 14.92 3.43
N ARG A 110 -18.31 16.15 3.90
CA ARG A 110 -18.16 17.37 3.07
C ARG A 110 -16.72 17.60 2.64
N ALA A 111 -15.74 17.32 3.49
CA ALA A 111 -14.33 17.39 3.14
C ALA A 111 -13.95 16.30 2.11
N ASP A 112 -14.50 15.10 2.26
CA ASP A 112 -14.29 14.00 1.33
C ASP A 112 -14.91 14.32 -0.05
N LEU A 113 -16.13 14.87 -0.10
CA LEU A 113 -16.75 15.38 -1.34
C LEU A 113 -15.89 16.44 -2.02
N ALA A 114 -15.36 17.41 -1.25
CA ALA A 114 -14.52 18.48 -1.78
C ALA A 114 -13.16 18.00 -2.30
N HIS A 115 -12.70 16.81 -1.90
CA HIS A 115 -11.41 16.29 -2.33
C HIS A 115 -11.39 15.87 -3.81
N LEU A 116 -12.55 15.60 -4.43
CA LEU A 116 -12.61 15.35 -5.88
C LEU A 116 -12.03 16.54 -6.68
N THR A 117 -12.24 17.77 -6.23
CA THR A 117 -11.66 18.95 -6.87
C THR A 117 -10.13 18.90 -6.87
N ALA A 118 -9.49 18.36 -5.82
CA ALA A 118 -8.03 18.20 -5.77
C ALA A 118 -7.54 17.12 -6.75
N VAL A 119 -8.28 16.01 -6.87
CA VAL A 119 -8.02 14.95 -7.86
C VAL A 119 -8.17 15.49 -9.29
N ALA A 120 -9.25 16.20 -9.58
CA ALA A 120 -9.52 16.82 -10.88
C ALA A 120 -8.48 17.89 -11.25
N ALA A 121 -8.09 18.73 -10.29
CA ALA A 121 -7.03 19.71 -10.49
C ALA A 121 -5.68 19.05 -10.79
N ALA A 122 -5.32 18.00 -10.07
CA ALA A 122 -4.07 17.27 -10.32
C ALA A 122 -4.06 16.63 -11.71
N ALA A 123 -5.19 16.02 -12.12
CA ALA A 123 -5.37 15.46 -13.46
C ALA A 123 -5.27 16.54 -14.55
N GLY A 124 -5.95 17.68 -14.36
CA GLY A 124 -5.88 18.82 -15.28
C GLY A 124 -4.47 19.38 -15.43
N VAL A 125 -3.71 19.49 -14.33
CA VAL A 125 -2.32 19.94 -14.36
C VAL A 125 -1.45 18.98 -15.17
N ARG A 126 -1.54 17.67 -14.92
CA ARG A 126 -0.75 16.66 -15.63
C ARG A 126 -1.12 16.56 -17.11
N ALA A 127 -2.41 16.65 -17.43
CA ALA A 127 -2.90 16.62 -18.82
C ALA A 127 -2.72 17.95 -19.57
N GLY A 128 -2.26 19.01 -18.90
CA GLY A 128 -2.09 20.33 -19.52
C GLY A 128 -3.41 21.06 -19.84
N VAL A 129 -4.50 20.71 -19.16
CA VAL A 129 -5.81 21.37 -19.30
C VAL A 129 -5.90 22.60 -18.41
N GLU A 130 -6.45 23.68 -18.95
CA GLU A 130 -6.67 24.93 -18.21
C GLU A 130 -7.89 24.82 -17.30
N PHE A 131 -7.79 25.38 -16.10
CA PHE A 131 -8.89 25.41 -15.14
C PHE A 131 -8.67 26.49 -14.08
N ARG A 132 -9.76 26.85 -13.40
CA ARG A 132 -9.73 27.60 -12.15
C ARG A 132 -10.61 26.92 -11.11
N VAL A 133 -10.03 26.59 -9.95
CA VAL A 133 -10.76 25.97 -8.83
C VAL A 133 -10.39 26.62 -7.50
N ARG A 134 -11.25 26.44 -6.49
CA ARG A 134 -11.04 26.95 -5.13
C ARG A 134 -11.28 25.85 -4.10
N LEU A 135 -10.29 25.62 -3.25
CA LEU A 135 -10.20 24.46 -2.35
C LEU A 135 -9.76 24.87 -0.95
N GLY A 136 -10.29 24.21 0.07
CA GLY A 136 -9.84 24.39 1.46
C GLY A 136 -8.73 23.40 1.83
N PRO A 137 -7.78 23.78 2.71
CA PRO A 137 -6.80 22.84 3.25
C PRO A 137 -7.46 21.84 4.22
N ARG A 138 -6.87 20.65 4.34
CA ARG A 138 -7.19 19.65 5.38
C ARG A 138 -5.94 19.44 6.23
N GLY A 139 -6.03 19.76 7.52
CA GLY A 139 -4.86 19.66 8.42
C GLY A 139 -3.71 20.60 8.04
N GLY A 140 -4.01 21.83 7.59
CA GLY A 140 -3.01 22.84 7.22
C GLY A 140 -2.34 22.64 5.85
N LEU A 141 -2.76 21.62 5.09
CA LEU A 141 -2.26 21.34 3.75
C LEU A 141 -3.40 21.22 2.74
N LEU A 142 -3.24 21.83 1.57
CA LEU A 142 -4.02 21.50 0.38
C LEU A 142 -3.17 20.58 -0.48
N SER A 143 -3.45 19.28 -0.41
CA SER A 143 -2.72 18.24 -1.16
C SER A 143 -3.34 18.05 -2.54
N LEU A 144 -2.50 18.04 -3.57
CA LEU A 144 -2.82 17.68 -4.96
C LEU A 144 -2.15 16.33 -5.26
N PRO A 145 -2.92 15.23 -5.35
CA PRO A 145 -2.37 13.89 -5.50
C PRO A 145 -1.34 13.83 -6.62
N THR A 146 -0.23 13.11 -6.38
CA THR A 146 0.92 12.95 -7.29
C THR A 146 1.75 14.21 -7.59
N LEU A 147 1.34 15.41 -7.18
CA LEU A 147 2.03 16.66 -7.52
C LEU A 147 2.78 17.29 -6.34
N GLY A 148 2.07 17.50 -5.24
CA GLY A 148 2.58 18.25 -4.08
C GLY A 148 1.45 18.76 -3.20
N ALA A 149 1.78 19.64 -2.27
CA ALA A 149 0.82 20.31 -1.41
C ALA A 149 1.16 21.79 -1.24
N VAL A 150 0.14 22.59 -0.95
CA VAL A 150 0.27 23.98 -0.51
C VAL A 150 0.11 24.01 1.01
N ARG A 151 1.09 24.56 1.72
CA ARG A 151 0.95 24.95 3.14
C ARG A 151 -0.01 26.13 3.25
N ALA A 152 -1.15 25.89 3.88
CA ALA A 152 -2.18 26.89 4.13
C ALA A 152 -2.88 26.52 5.45
N GLU A 153 -2.64 27.30 6.51
CA GLU A 153 -3.18 27.00 7.84
C GLU A 153 -4.69 27.18 7.89
N THR A 154 -5.19 28.31 7.38
CA THR A 154 -6.63 28.58 7.28
C THR A 154 -6.96 29.26 5.95
N GLY A 155 -8.22 29.14 5.54
CA GLY A 155 -8.73 29.80 4.34
C GLY A 155 -8.51 29.02 3.03
N PRO A 156 -9.40 29.24 2.04
CA PRO A 156 -9.32 28.54 0.76
C PRO A 156 -8.19 29.08 -0.12
N VAL A 157 -7.61 28.19 -0.92
CA VAL A 157 -6.62 28.49 -1.95
C VAL A 157 -7.28 28.41 -3.32
N GLU A 158 -7.09 29.44 -4.13
CA GLU A 158 -7.45 29.40 -5.55
C GLU A 158 -6.27 28.86 -6.36
N LEU A 159 -6.58 27.90 -7.23
CA LEU A 159 -5.64 27.31 -8.18
C LEU A 159 -6.09 27.69 -9.59
N HIS A 160 -5.16 28.22 -10.37
CA HIS A 160 -5.42 28.61 -11.75
C HIS A 160 -4.32 28.05 -12.64
N ARG A 161 -4.66 27.09 -13.50
CA ARG A 161 -3.77 26.51 -14.50
C ARG A 161 -3.97 27.25 -15.82
N CYS A 162 -2.95 27.97 -16.27
CA CYS A 162 -2.92 28.69 -17.54
C CYS A 162 -1.48 28.74 -18.07
N ASP A 163 -1.28 28.75 -19.39
CA ASP A 163 0.05 28.90 -20.03
C ASP A 163 1.13 27.93 -19.49
N GLY A 164 0.75 26.69 -19.20
CA GLY A 164 1.68 25.68 -18.67
C GLY A 164 2.16 25.92 -17.23
N LYS A 165 1.60 26.89 -16.51
CA LYS A 165 1.94 27.21 -15.11
C LYS A 165 0.72 27.04 -14.20
N LEU A 166 0.95 26.63 -12.97
CA LEU A 166 -0.08 26.62 -11.94
C LEU A 166 0.12 27.84 -11.03
N ALA A 167 -0.75 28.84 -11.16
CA ALA A 167 -0.81 29.96 -10.23
C ALA A 167 -1.58 29.54 -8.98
N VAL A 168 -0.98 29.81 -7.82
CA VAL A 168 -1.53 29.49 -6.50
C VAL A 168 -1.78 30.80 -5.77
N ARG A 169 -3.02 31.03 -5.36
CA ARG A 169 -3.44 32.23 -4.64
C ARG A 169 -4.12 31.83 -3.33
N PRO A 170 -3.35 31.75 -2.23
CA PRO A 170 -3.91 31.56 -0.89
C PRO A 170 -4.86 32.70 -0.52
N ALA A 171 -5.79 32.45 0.41
CA ALA A 171 -6.61 33.51 0.99
C ALA A 171 -5.73 34.55 1.69
N ASP A 172 -4.73 34.06 2.44
CA ASP A 172 -3.79 34.87 3.19
C ASP A 172 -2.38 34.75 2.60
N GLY A 173 -1.88 35.87 2.07
CA GLY A 173 -0.53 35.99 1.53
C GLY A 173 -0.45 36.22 0.01
N ALA A 174 0.77 36.47 -0.47
CA ALA A 174 1.00 36.78 -1.89
C ALA A 174 0.79 35.54 -2.78
N PRO A 175 0.28 35.71 -4.02
CA PRO A 175 0.21 34.63 -4.99
C PRO A 175 1.61 34.20 -5.43
N PHE A 176 1.76 32.93 -5.80
CA PHE A 176 3.00 32.37 -6.34
C PHE A 176 2.71 31.39 -7.48
N THR A 177 3.76 30.90 -8.14
CA THR A 177 3.61 29.98 -9.28
C THR A 177 4.36 28.68 -9.05
N VAL A 178 3.75 27.58 -9.46
CA VAL A 178 4.34 26.24 -9.46
C VAL A 178 4.61 25.85 -10.91
N ARG A 179 5.86 25.45 -11.18
CA ARG A 179 6.29 24.91 -12.46
C ARG A 179 6.11 23.40 -12.46
N VAL A 180 5.60 22.89 -13.58
CA VAL A 180 5.40 21.47 -13.82
C VAL A 180 6.41 21.04 -14.88
N GLN A 181 7.24 20.07 -14.54
CA GLN A 181 8.30 19.56 -15.39
C GLN A 181 7.74 18.50 -16.36
N GLN A 182 8.54 18.13 -17.37
CA GLN A 182 8.13 17.12 -18.37
C GLN A 182 7.94 15.72 -17.76
N ASP A 183 8.68 15.39 -16.70
CA ASP A 183 8.51 14.15 -15.94
C ASP A 183 7.32 14.21 -14.95
N GLY A 184 6.57 15.31 -14.96
CA GLY A 184 5.42 15.54 -14.08
C GLY A 184 5.77 15.92 -12.65
N THR A 185 7.06 16.10 -12.32
CA THR A 185 7.48 16.67 -11.04
C THR A 185 7.14 18.16 -10.97
N THR A 186 7.06 18.69 -9.75
CA THR A 186 6.70 20.09 -9.52
C THR A 186 7.76 20.81 -8.72
N SER A 187 7.89 22.11 -8.96
CA SER A 187 8.84 22.96 -8.24
C SER A 187 8.32 24.39 -8.11
N SER A 188 8.70 25.05 -7.03
CA SER A 188 8.41 26.46 -6.76
C SER A 188 9.56 27.07 -5.97
N ALA A 189 9.80 28.37 -6.15
CA ALA A 189 10.71 29.12 -5.28
C ALA A 189 10.04 29.50 -3.95
N ASP A 190 8.70 29.42 -3.88
CA ASP A 190 7.95 29.73 -2.67
C ASP A 190 7.92 28.51 -1.74
N PRO A 191 8.36 28.65 -0.47
CA PRO A 191 8.47 27.54 0.48
C PRO A 191 7.10 26.99 0.94
N ARG A 192 5.99 27.67 0.62
CA ARG A 192 4.65 27.15 0.87
C ARG A 192 4.29 25.99 -0.06
N TRP A 193 4.98 25.83 -1.19
CA TRP A 193 4.83 24.64 -2.03
C TRP A 193 5.73 23.52 -1.53
N VAL A 194 5.16 22.37 -1.27
CA VAL A 194 5.88 21.15 -0.89
C VAL A 194 5.67 20.11 -2.00
N PRO A 195 6.68 19.79 -2.82
CA PRO A 195 6.54 18.76 -3.85
C PRO A 195 6.51 17.35 -3.23
N VAL A 196 5.76 16.43 -3.86
CA VAL A 196 5.83 15.01 -3.49
C VAL A 196 7.24 14.49 -3.74
N ALA A 197 7.84 13.88 -2.72
CA ALA A 197 9.14 13.25 -2.80
C ALA A 197 9.12 12.08 -3.80
N GLN A 198 10.23 11.85 -4.51
CA GLN A 198 10.37 10.72 -5.41
C GLN A 198 11.60 9.91 -5.02
N LEU A 199 11.42 8.60 -4.88
CA LEU A 199 12.51 7.63 -4.84
C LEU A 199 12.82 7.24 -6.29
N PRO A 200 14.11 7.07 -6.65
CA PRO A 200 14.49 6.56 -7.97
C PRO A 200 13.77 5.26 -8.33
N ALA A 201 13.62 4.98 -9.62
CA ALA A 201 13.06 3.72 -10.07
C ALA A 201 13.80 2.51 -9.45
N VAL A 202 13.05 1.49 -9.01
CA VAL A 202 13.64 0.28 -8.40
C VAL A 202 14.56 -0.43 -9.40
N VAL A 203 14.19 -0.44 -10.67
CA VAL A 203 14.99 -1.01 -11.77
C VAL A 203 15.03 -0.03 -12.95
N PRO A 204 16.08 -0.09 -13.80
CA PRO A 204 16.12 0.69 -15.03
C PRO A 204 14.87 0.44 -15.89
N GLY A 205 14.25 1.53 -16.39
CA GLY A 205 13.05 1.46 -17.22
C GLY A 205 11.71 1.46 -16.46
N ALA A 206 11.72 1.27 -15.13
CA ALA A 206 10.54 1.51 -14.30
C ALA A 206 10.37 3.01 -13.97
N GLY A 207 9.18 3.40 -13.52
CA GLY A 207 8.91 4.75 -13.03
C GLY A 207 9.50 4.99 -11.63
N PRO A 208 9.68 6.25 -11.22
CA PRO A 208 10.01 6.58 -9.84
C PRO A 208 8.88 6.15 -8.88
N VAL A 209 9.22 5.93 -7.62
CA VAL A 209 8.26 5.58 -6.57
C VAL A 209 8.00 6.81 -5.71
N ALA A 210 6.75 7.26 -5.65
CA ALA A 210 6.38 8.40 -4.81
C ALA A 210 6.63 8.06 -3.34
N LEU A 211 7.28 8.95 -2.60
CA LEU A 211 7.38 8.89 -1.14
C LEU A 211 6.38 9.92 -0.61
N ASP A 212 5.15 9.46 -0.39
CA ASP A 212 4.00 10.32 -0.15
C ASP A 212 3.75 10.49 1.35
N ASP A 213 4.21 11.62 1.86
CA ASP A 213 3.93 12.15 3.20
C ASP A 213 3.03 13.40 3.14
N LEU A 214 2.30 13.62 2.03
CA LEU A 214 1.43 14.78 1.82
C LEU A 214 -0.06 14.47 1.71
N ASP A 215 -0.45 13.29 1.21
CA ASP A 215 -1.87 12.94 1.03
C ASP A 215 -2.62 12.78 2.38
N PRO A 216 -3.83 13.37 2.57
CA PRO A 216 -4.57 13.24 3.83
C PRO A 216 -5.14 11.84 4.08
N TYR A 217 -5.23 10.97 3.06
CA TYR A 217 -5.79 9.62 3.18
C TYR A 217 -4.74 8.53 3.43
N ARG A 218 -3.46 8.90 3.64
CA ARG A 218 -2.35 8.00 3.98
C ARG A 218 -2.70 6.96 5.05
N THR A 219 -3.14 7.46 6.20
CA THR A 219 -3.53 6.62 7.35
C THR A 219 -4.96 6.85 7.81
N LEU A 220 -5.65 7.86 7.27
CA LEU A 220 -7.02 8.17 7.65
C LEU A 220 -7.95 6.95 7.41
N GLY A 221 -8.71 6.59 8.44
CA GLY A 221 -9.67 5.49 8.39
C GLY A 221 -9.05 4.12 8.13
N SER A 222 -7.74 3.97 8.35
CA SER A 222 -7.03 2.72 8.10
C SER A 222 -7.15 1.71 9.25
N GLY A 223 -7.49 2.18 10.46
CA GLY A 223 -7.46 1.37 11.67
C GLY A 223 -6.05 0.99 12.13
N LEU A 224 -5.02 1.51 11.45
CA LEU A 224 -3.62 1.31 11.79
C LEU A 224 -3.29 1.81 13.20
N GLU A 225 -4.05 2.80 13.69
CA GLU A 225 -3.94 3.35 15.04
C GLU A 225 -4.19 2.27 16.10
N ALA A 226 -5.08 1.29 15.84
CA ALA A 226 -5.33 0.16 16.72
C ALA A 226 -4.12 -0.79 16.85
N HIS A 227 -3.17 -0.68 15.92
CA HIS A 227 -1.90 -1.41 15.93
C HIS A 227 -0.72 -0.51 16.33
N GLY A 228 -0.99 0.67 16.87
CA GLY A 228 0.03 1.64 17.27
C GLY A 228 0.76 2.25 16.07
N LEU A 229 0.17 2.22 14.88
CA LEU A 229 0.76 2.76 13.67
C LEU A 229 0.09 4.09 13.33
N SER A 230 0.89 5.13 13.15
CA SER A 230 0.44 6.45 12.72
C SER A 230 1.21 6.89 11.49
N GLY A 231 0.58 7.72 10.65
CA GLY A 231 1.30 8.41 9.59
C GLY A 231 2.39 9.29 10.22
N SER A 232 3.56 9.36 9.57
CA SER A 232 4.56 10.32 10.04
C SER A 232 3.98 11.73 9.95
N THR A 233 4.44 12.62 10.82
CA THR A 233 4.46 14.05 10.49
C THR A 233 5.18 14.22 9.15
N GLN A 234 4.95 15.36 8.49
CA GLN A 234 5.67 15.65 7.24
C GLN A 234 7.18 15.42 7.45
N ILE A 235 7.78 14.60 6.58
CA ILE A 235 9.19 14.25 6.71
C ILE A 235 10.05 15.46 6.34
N ASP A 236 11.07 15.71 7.13
CA ASP A 236 12.01 16.79 6.84
C ASP A 236 13.02 16.39 5.75
N ASP A 237 13.88 17.33 5.36
CA ASP A 237 14.89 17.09 4.31
C ASP A 237 15.92 16.03 4.71
N TRP A 238 16.22 15.90 6.01
CA TRP A 238 17.16 14.91 6.54
C TRP A 238 16.58 13.50 6.47
N GLU A 239 15.34 13.33 6.92
CA GLU A 239 14.60 12.08 6.83
C GLU A 239 14.43 11.64 5.37
N ARG A 240 14.07 12.57 4.49
CA ARG A 240 13.99 12.34 3.04
C ARG A 240 15.32 11.84 2.48
N LYS A 241 16.43 12.47 2.85
CA LYS A 241 17.77 12.03 2.44
C LYS A 241 18.05 10.60 2.95
N ALA A 242 17.73 10.30 4.20
CA ALA A 242 17.92 8.98 4.78
C ALA A 242 17.09 7.88 4.08
N TRP A 243 15.87 8.21 3.63
CA TRP A 243 15.07 7.32 2.79
C TRP A 243 15.74 7.05 1.44
N ILE A 244 16.20 8.09 0.74
CA ILE A 244 16.89 7.97 -0.56
C ILE A 244 18.19 7.16 -0.43
N GLU A 245 19.00 7.46 0.60
CA GLU A 245 20.24 6.73 0.87
C GLU A 245 19.96 5.24 1.12
N SER A 246 18.96 4.90 1.94
CA SER A 246 18.59 3.50 2.17
C SER A 246 18.01 2.82 0.93
N TRP A 247 17.24 3.55 0.12
CA TRP A 247 16.63 3.06 -1.11
C TRP A 247 17.67 2.69 -2.16
N SER A 248 18.76 3.44 -2.26
CA SER A 248 19.84 3.21 -3.24
C SER A 248 20.48 1.81 -3.16
N GLY A 249 20.38 1.14 -2.00
CA GLY A 249 20.87 -0.22 -1.79
C GLY A 249 19.83 -1.33 -1.96
N VAL A 250 18.58 -1.02 -2.30
CA VAL A 250 17.47 -2.00 -2.32
C VAL A 250 17.54 -2.91 -3.54
N GLU A 251 17.76 -2.35 -4.73
CA GLU A 251 17.77 -3.06 -6.01
C GLU A 251 18.67 -4.31 -6.01
N PRO A 252 19.97 -4.25 -5.62
CA PRO A 252 20.82 -5.42 -5.68
C PRO A 252 20.41 -6.49 -4.66
N LEU A 253 19.73 -6.10 -3.57
CA LEU A 253 19.27 -7.02 -2.54
C LEU A 253 17.96 -7.71 -2.92
N LEU A 254 17.05 -7.01 -3.62
CA LEU A 254 15.90 -7.65 -4.26
C LEU A 254 16.36 -8.67 -5.32
N ARG A 255 17.39 -8.34 -6.11
CA ARG A 255 17.96 -9.27 -7.10
C ARG A 255 18.46 -10.57 -6.48
N LEU A 256 19.08 -10.52 -5.30
CA LEU A 256 19.48 -11.73 -4.57
C LEU A 256 18.28 -12.64 -4.26
N GLY A 257 17.08 -12.07 -4.14
CA GLY A 257 15.81 -12.78 -3.98
C GLY A 257 15.25 -13.42 -5.25
N GLY A 258 15.84 -13.17 -6.43
CA GLY A 258 15.38 -13.61 -7.74
C GLY A 258 14.74 -12.48 -8.57
N GLU A 259 14.79 -12.64 -9.90
CA GLU A 259 14.27 -11.65 -10.86
C GLU A 259 12.76 -11.37 -10.71
N HIS A 260 11.99 -12.32 -10.19
CA HIS A 260 10.58 -12.11 -9.88
C HIS A 260 10.38 -11.05 -8.79
N ARG A 261 11.31 -10.88 -7.83
CA ARG A 261 11.22 -9.83 -6.80
C ARG A 261 11.41 -8.43 -7.38
N LEU A 262 12.31 -8.30 -8.37
CA LEU A 262 12.47 -7.07 -9.13
C LEU A 262 11.22 -6.78 -9.96
N THR A 263 10.65 -7.80 -10.61
CA THR A 263 9.43 -7.68 -11.40
C THR A 263 8.24 -7.27 -10.54
N GLU A 264 8.06 -7.87 -9.35
CA GLU A 264 7.05 -7.49 -8.37
C GLU A 264 7.18 -6.02 -7.96
N ALA A 265 8.38 -5.57 -7.60
CA ALA A 265 8.61 -4.20 -7.22
C ALA A 265 8.36 -3.23 -8.39
N ALA A 266 8.79 -3.56 -9.60
CA ALA A 266 8.60 -2.72 -10.77
C ALA A 266 7.12 -2.59 -11.21
N VAL A 267 6.33 -3.65 -11.05
CA VAL A 267 4.94 -3.70 -11.52
C VAL A 267 3.94 -3.25 -10.46
N LEU A 268 4.16 -3.63 -9.19
CA LEU A 268 3.18 -3.42 -8.12
C LEU A 268 3.45 -2.18 -7.27
N LEU A 269 4.70 -1.76 -7.09
CA LEU A 269 5.02 -0.64 -6.20
C LEU A 269 4.82 0.70 -6.91
N ARG A 270 3.86 1.49 -6.42
CA ARG A 270 3.57 2.84 -6.91
C ARG A 270 3.95 3.93 -5.92
N CYS A 271 3.85 3.62 -4.62
CA CYS A 271 4.03 4.59 -3.55
C CYS A 271 4.61 3.95 -2.29
N MET A 272 5.56 4.64 -1.66
CA MET A 272 5.95 4.46 -0.26
C MET A 272 5.25 5.52 0.58
N VAL A 273 4.65 5.11 1.70
CA VAL A 273 4.00 6.02 2.65
C VAL A 273 4.75 5.96 3.98
N PRO A 274 5.47 7.01 4.37
CA PRO A 274 6.19 7.03 5.63
C PRO A 274 5.26 6.92 6.84
N LEU A 275 5.59 6.00 7.76
CA LEU A 275 4.94 5.89 9.06
C LEU A 275 5.83 6.47 10.16
N GLY A 276 5.20 7.01 11.20
CA GLY A 276 5.88 7.37 12.43
C GLY A 276 6.44 6.14 13.15
N PRO A 277 7.45 6.32 14.02
CA PRO A 277 7.96 5.22 14.83
C PRO A 277 6.86 4.67 15.76
N PRO A 278 6.79 3.35 15.99
CA PRO A 278 5.81 2.76 16.91
C PRO A 278 5.89 3.36 18.33
N PRO A 279 4.80 3.35 19.11
CA PRO A 279 4.85 3.65 20.54
C PRO A 279 5.84 2.72 21.25
N GLY A 280 6.74 3.29 22.07
CA GLY A 280 7.78 2.54 22.79
C GLY A 280 9.10 2.35 22.05
N SER A 281 9.24 2.90 20.85
CA SER A 281 10.52 3.04 20.13
C SER A 281 11.36 4.16 20.73
N GLY A 282 12.08 3.88 21.81
CA GLY A 282 13.02 4.82 22.41
C GLY A 282 14.30 4.12 22.84
N PRO A 283 15.33 4.85 23.30
CA PRO A 283 16.57 4.28 23.81
C PRO A 283 16.35 3.25 24.94
N ALA A 284 15.21 3.32 25.62
CA ALA A 284 14.79 2.42 26.70
C ALA A 284 13.75 1.34 26.29
N GLY A 285 13.37 1.27 25.01
CA GLY A 285 12.37 0.34 24.49
C GLY A 285 12.94 -1.04 24.14
N ARG A 286 12.24 -2.13 24.52
CA ARG A 286 12.66 -3.53 24.31
C ARG A 286 12.26 -4.15 22.96
N SER A 287 11.80 -3.38 21.97
CA SER A 287 11.40 -3.89 20.66
C SER A 287 12.11 -3.16 19.52
N ALA A 288 12.59 -3.91 18.53
CA ALA A 288 13.05 -3.36 17.26
C ALA A 288 11.82 -2.84 16.51
N ALA A 289 11.55 -1.55 16.65
CA ALA A 289 10.29 -0.96 16.26
C ALA A 289 10.22 -0.59 14.77
N HIS A 290 10.41 -1.59 13.91
CA HIS A 290 10.06 -1.48 12.50
C HIS A 290 8.58 -1.85 12.35
N CYS A 291 7.80 -0.91 11.81
CA CYS A 291 6.44 -1.18 11.38
C CYS A 291 6.28 -0.98 9.88
N SER A 292 5.49 -1.87 9.28
CA SER A 292 5.02 -1.76 7.91
C SER A 292 3.60 -2.29 7.81
N GLY A 293 2.91 -1.94 6.72
CA GLY A 293 1.60 -2.47 6.43
C GLY A 293 1.15 -2.19 5.00
N THR A 294 0.14 -2.94 4.60
CA THR A 294 -0.53 -2.84 3.30
C THR A 294 -2.01 -2.57 3.53
N ARG A 295 -2.61 -1.72 2.70
CA ARG A 295 -4.06 -1.46 2.70
C ARG A 295 -4.65 -1.94 1.38
N ARG A 296 -5.75 -2.70 1.44
CA ARG A 296 -6.39 -3.29 0.24
C ARG A 296 -6.90 -2.20 -0.70
N GLU A 297 -7.43 -1.12 -0.14
CA GLU A 297 -8.00 0.00 -0.88
C GLU A 297 -6.92 0.84 -1.56
N ALA A 298 -5.70 0.83 -1.02
CA ALA A 298 -4.53 1.56 -1.51
C ALA A 298 -3.57 0.65 -2.30
N PHE A 299 -4.11 -0.07 -3.30
CA PHE A 299 -3.31 -0.96 -4.15
C PHE A 299 -2.05 -0.27 -4.69
N GLY A 300 -0.89 -0.89 -4.43
CA GLY A 300 0.43 -0.39 -4.82
C GLY A 300 1.10 0.57 -3.84
N ALA A 301 0.50 0.85 -2.68
CA ALA A 301 1.15 1.54 -1.57
C ALA A 301 1.76 0.56 -0.56
N VAL A 302 3.01 0.84 -0.17
CA VAL A 302 3.67 0.21 0.97
C VAL A 302 3.82 1.26 2.07
N LEU A 303 3.18 1.03 3.21
CA LEU A 303 3.30 1.90 4.38
C LEU A 303 4.42 1.37 5.25
N SER A 304 5.39 2.20 5.62
CA SER A 304 6.52 1.73 6.42
C SER A 304 7.16 2.87 7.21
N SER A 305 7.54 2.59 8.46
CA SER A 305 8.62 3.31 9.12
C SER A 305 9.91 3.09 8.33
N LYS A 306 10.87 4.03 8.39
CA LYS A 306 12.12 3.89 7.62
C LYS A 306 12.87 2.64 8.09
N PRO A 307 13.11 1.64 7.22
CA PRO A 307 13.88 0.47 7.61
C PRO A 307 15.32 0.83 8.02
N ALA A 308 15.89 0.06 8.93
CA ALA A 308 17.20 0.35 9.52
C ALA A 308 18.36 0.12 8.53
N THR A 309 18.19 -0.81 7.60
CA THR A 309 19.20 -1.15 6.58
C THR A 309 18.52 -1.39 5.23
N PRO A 310 19.26 -1.28 4.11
CA PRO A 310 18.73 -1.64 2.78
C PRO A 310 18.24 -3.10 2.69
N ALA A 311 18.86 -4.03 3.44
CA ALA A 311 18.43 -5.43 3.46
C ALA A 311 17.07 -5.60 4.14
N TYR A 312 16.84 -4.90 5.25
CA TYR A 312 15.52 -4.86 5.87
C TYR A 312 14.51 -4.16 4.96
N PHE A 313 14.90 -3.08 4.27
CA PHE A 313 14.03 -2.41 3.30
C PHE A 313 13.59 -3.36 2.17
N ALA A 314 14.54 -4.05 1.53
CA ALA A 314 14.22 -5.05 0.51
C ALA A 314 13.27 -6.13 1.05
N SER A 315 13.51 -6.64 2.27
CA SER A 315 12.60 -7.63 2.89
C SER A 315 11.21 -7.06 3.21
N THR A 316 11.11 -5.79 3.61
CA THR A 316 9.83 -5.10 3.83
C THR A 316 9.05 -4.99 2.52
N LEU A 317 9.71 -4.64 1.40
CA LEU A 317 9.06 -4.63 0.10
C LEU A 317 8.57 -6.03 -0.29
N VAL A 318 9.39 -7.07 -0.13
CA VAL A 318 8.97 -8.46 -0.39
C VAL A 318 7.72 -8.80 0.43
N HIS A 319 7.73 -8.51 1.73
CA HIS A 319 6.60 -8.79 2.63
C HIS A 319 5.31 -8.08 2.19
N GLU A 320 5.37 -6.77 2.03
CA GLU A 320 4.18 -5.95 1.78
C GLU A 320 3.64 -6.11 0.36
N LEU A 321 4.52 -6.35 -0.63
CA LEU A 321 4.08 -6.66 -1.99
C LEU A 321 3.39 -8.03 -2.08
N GLN A 322 3.75 -9.01 -1.24
CA GLN A 322 2.97 -10.26 -1.17
C GLN A 322 1.57 -10.03 -0.63
N HIS A 323 1.38 -9.17 0.38
CA HIS A 323 0.05 -8.79 0.85
C HIS A 323 -0.74 -8.08 -0.24
N THR A 324 -0.10 -7.14 -0.96
CA THR A 324 -0.71 -6.43 -2.09
C THR A 324 -1.18 -7.42 -3.17
N LYS A 325 -0.32 -8.37 -3.53
CA LYS A 325 -0.57 -9.37 -4.57
C LYS A 325 -1.71 -10.32 -4.20
N LEU A 326 -1.68 -10.89 -2.99
CA LEU A 326 -2.72 -11.79 -2.54
C LEU A 326 -4.06 -11.06 -2.30
N ALA A 327 -4.04 -9.83 -1.80
CA ALA A 327 -5.25 -9.02 -1.69
C ALA A 327 -5.91 -8.76 -3.05
N ALA A 328 -5.12 -8.41 -4.08
CA ALA A 328 -5.62 -8.23 -5.44
C ALA A 328 -6.18 -9.54 -6.03
N LEU A 329 -5.53 -10.68 -5.77
CA LEU A 329 -6.04 -11.99 -6.18
C LEU A 329 -7.37 -12.32 -5.49
N CYS A 330 -7.49 -12.10 -4.18
CA CYS A 330 -8.74 -12.32 -3.44
C CYS A 330 -9.88 -11.42 -3.92
N ALA A 331 -9.58 -10.21 -4.42
CA ALA A 331 -10.58 -9.34 -5.03
C ALA A 331 -11.09 -9.90 -6.37
N LEU A 332 -10.21 -10.55 -7.13
CA LEU A 332 -10.51 -11.19 -8.42
C LEU A 332 -11.32 -12.48 -8.27
N VAL A 333 -10.90 -13.35 -7.35
CA VAL A 333 -11.49 -14.68 -7.17
C VAL A 333 -11.52 -15.07 -5.68
N PRO A 334 -12.66 -15.56 -5.17
CA PRO A 334 -12.73 -16.10 -3.81
C PRO A 334 -11.81 -17.31 -3.64
N LEU A 335 -10.90 -17.27 -2.66
CA LEU A 335 -10.00 -18.39 -2.36
C LEU A 335 -10.55 -19.30 -1.24
N HIS A 336 -11.48 -18.82 -0.42
CA HIS A 336 -12.11 -19.61 0.64
C HIS A 336 -13.50 -19.09 0.98
N ARG A 337 -14.24 -19.86 1.78
CA ARG A 337 -15.56 -19.52 2.34
C ARG A 337 -15.59 -19.49 3.87
N GLU A 338 -14.44 -19.54 4.53
CA GLU A 338 -14.31 -19.36 5.99
C GLU A 338 -14.88 -18.00 6.44
N ASP A 339 -15.50 -17.99 7.62
CA ASP A 339 -15.99 -16.76 8.24
C ASP A 339 -14.85 -15.91 8.84
N ALA A 340 -15.18 -14.68 9.25
CA ALA A 340 -14.23 -13.72 9.78
C ALA A 340 -13.89 -13.90 11.27
N THR A 341 -14.35 -14.97 11.93
CA THR A 341 -14.11 -15.19 13.36
C THR A 341 -12.62 -15.44 13.62
N PRO A 342 -11.98 -14.66 14.50
CA PRO A 342 -10.58 -14.86 14.84
C PRO A 342 -10.41 -16.09 15.74
N ARG A 343 -9.82 -17.17 15.20
CA ARG A 343 -9.67 -18.46 15.91
C ARG A 343 -8.33 -19.17 15.70
N HIS A 344 -7.53 -18.71 14.74
CA HIS A 344 -6.32 -19.42 14.35
C HIS A 344 -5.07 -18.86 15.03
N PHE A 345 -4.19 -19.75 15.46
CA PHE A 345 -2.85 -19.41 15.93
C PHE A 345 -1.97 -18.94 14.76
N ALA A 346 -1.27 -17.83 14.93
CA ALA A 346 -0.27 -17.33 13.99
C ALA A 346 1.02 -16.95 14.75
N PRO A 347 2.18 -17.56 14.44
CA PRO A 347 3.42 -17.34 15.22
C PRO A 347 3.98 -15.92 15.25
N TRP A 348 3.50 -15.02 14.38
CA TRP A 348 3.93 -13.62 14.28
C TRP A 348 3.01 -12.63 15.00
N ARG A 349 1.91 -13.10 15.61
CA ARG A 349 1.00 -12.24 16.40
C ARG A 349 0.46 -12.94 17.66
N PRO A 350 0.19 -12.19 18.73
CA PRO A 350 -0.36 -12.75 19.97
C PRO A 350 -1.88 -12.94 19.92
N ASP A 351 -2.60 -12.20 19.07
CA ASP A 351 -4.05 -12.29 18.87
C ASP A 351 -4.44 -13.49 17.97
N PRO A 352 -5.60 -14.14 18.21
CA PRO A 352 -6.17 -15.09 17.26
C PRO A 352 -6.45 -14.41 15.91
N ARG A 353 -6.18 -15.12 14.82
CA ARG A 353 -6.37 -14.62 13.46
C ARG A 353 -7.62 -15.21 12.81
N PRO A 354 -8.37 -14.42 12.01
CA PRO A 354 -9.32 -15.00 11.05
C PRO A 354 -8.57 -15.78 9.97
N PHE A 355 -9.26 -16.68 9.26
CA PHE A 355 -8.63 -17.53 8.25
C PHE A 355 -7.93 -16.73 7.15
N ASP A 356 -8.58 -15.67 6.65
CA ASP A 356 -8.00 -14.75 5.68
C ASP A 356 -6.69 -14.11 6.21
N GLY A 357 -6.68 -13.70 7.47
CA GLY A 357 -5.48 -13.16 8.12
C GLY A 357 -4.36 -14.19 8.32
N LEU A 358 -4.70 -15.47 8.46
CA LEU A 358 -3.75 -16.58 8.52
C LEU A 358 -3.15 -16.87 7.14
N LEU A 359 -3.99 -16.93 6.10
CA LEU A 359 -3.59 -17.15 4.71
C LEU A 359 -2.65 -16.03 4.24
N GLN A 360 -3.02 -14.77 4.49
CA GLN A 360 -2.20 -13.60 4.18
C GLN A 360 -0.82 -13.68 4.82
N GLY A 361 -0.75 -14.01 6.12
CA GLY A 361 0.52 -14.10 6.83
C GLY A 361 1.36 -15.29 6.37
N ALA A 362 0.77 -16.46 6.12
CA ALA A 362 1.48 -17.63 5.60
C ALA A 362 2.09 -17.33 4.22
N TYR A 363 1.33 -16.66 3.35
CA TYR A 363 1.76 -16.28 2.02
C TYR A 363 2.96 -15.30 2.03
N SER A 364 2.90 -14.24 2.84
CA SER A 364 4.01 -13.28 2.93
C SER A 364 5.26 -13.88 3.61
N HIS A 365 5.09 -14.70 4.64
CA HIS A 365 6.22 -15.35 5.32
C HIS A 365 6.86 -16.45 4.47
N LEU A 366 6.11 -17.12 3.59
CA LEU A 366 6.67 -18.09 2.65
C LEU A 366 7.59 -17.40 1.63
N ALA A 367 7.16 -16.24 1.11
CA ALA A 367 8.01 -15.44 0.23
C ALA A 367 9.27 -14.92 0.93
N LEU A 368 9.16 -14.54 2.20
CA LEU A 368 10.31 -14.16 3.01
C LEU A 368 11.25 -15.34 3.25
N ALA A 369 10.73 -16.54 3.51
CA ALA A 369 11.56 -17.72 3.66
C ALA A 369 12.36 -18.01 2.37
N ASP A 370 11.72 -17.94 1.20
CA ASP A 370 12.39 -18.08 -0.10
C ASP A 370 13.43 -16.96 -0.35
N TYR A 371 13.04 -15.70 -0.13
CA TYR A 371 13.93 -14.53 -0.28
C TYR A 371 15.18 -14.67 0.58
N TRP A 372 15.04 -14.96 1.87
CA TRP A 372 16.17 -15.05 2.79
C TRP A 372 17.06 -16.26 2.53
N GLN A 373 16.52 -17.38 2.03
CA GLN A 373 17.35 -18.51 1.58
C GLN A 373 18.23 -18.11 0.40
N ARG A 374 17.63 -17.52 -0.65
CA ARG A 374 18.38 -17.07 -1.84
C ARG A 374 19.40 -15.99 -1.47
N PHE A 375 19.03 -15.08 -0.57
CA PHE A 375 19.94 -14.10 0.01
C PHE A 375 21.11 -14.77 0.70
N ALA A 376 20.88 -15.75 1.59
CA ALA A 376 21.94 -16.44 2.33
C ALA A 376 22.90 -17.19 1.39
N LEU A 377 22.35 -17.85 0.37
CA LEU A 377 23.11 -18.57 -0.66
C LEU A 377 23.95 -17.62 -1.52
N GLY A 378 23.44 -16.42 -1.83
CA GLY A 378 24.15 -15.40 -2.61
C GLY A 378 25.05 -14.46 -1.79
N ALA A 379 24.92 -14.45 -0.46
CA ALA A 379 25.65 -13.53 0.40
C ALA A 379 27.16 -13.86 0.45
N ARG A 380 27.98 -12.85 0.15
CA ARG A 380 29.46 -12.94 0.23
C ARG A 380 30.00 -12.78 1.65
N ARG A 381 29.36 -11.95 2.48
CA ARG A 381 29.77 -11.70 3.86
C ARG A 381 29.15 -12.73 4.80
N VAL A 382 29.98 -13.35 5.64
CA VAL A 382 29.55 -14.39 6.60
C VAL A 382 28.47 -13.88 7.55
N THR A 383 28.58 -12.66 8.07
CA THR A 383 27.58 -12.08 8.98
C THR A 383 26.22 -11.86 8.33
N HIS A 384 26.21 -11.40 7.07
CA HIS A 384 24.97 -11.24 6.31
C HIS A 384 24.32 -12.59 5.99
N ARG A 385 25.15 -13.61 5.68
CA ARG A 385 24.70 -14.98 5.44
C ARG A 385 24.07 -15.60 6.69
N ASP A 386 24.71 -15.46 7.86
CA ASP A 386 24.20 -15.99 9.13
C ASP A 386 22.84 -15.36 9.51
N ALA A 387 22.74 -14.03 9.42
CA ALA A 387 21.49 -13.32 9.67
C ALA A 387 20.37 -13.77 8.71
N ALA A 388 20.69 -13.90 7.41
CA ALA A 388 19.72 -14.38 6.43
C ALA A 388 19.27 -15.83 6.69
N TRP A 389 20.18 -16.73 7.11
CA TRP A 389 19.79 -18.08 7.51
C TRP A 389 18.90 -18.11 8.75
N ALA A 390 19.13 -17.21 9.71
CA ALA A 390 18.26 -17.07 10.87
C ALA A 390 16.84 -16.62 10.46
N GLU A 391 16.73 -15.61 9.59
CA GLU A 391 15.43 -15.12 9.09
C GLU A 391 14.71 -16.16 8.22
N HIS A 392 15.43 -16.87 7.35
CA HIS A 392 14.89 -17.99 6.59
C HIS A 392 14.30 -19.06 7.52
N ALA A 393 15.09 -19.56 8.47
CA ALA A 393 14.66 -20.62 9.38
C ALA A 393 13.45 -20.18 10.21
N ARG A 394 13.45 -18.94 10.70
CA ARG A 394 12.33 -18.35 11.42
C ARG A 394 11.07 -18.33 10.55
N CYS A 395 11.12 -17.71 9.37
CA CYS A 395 9.95 -17.58 8.50
C CYS A 395 9.42 -18.95 8.06
N ARG A 396 10.30 -19.86 7.64
CA ARG A 396 9.94 -21.23 7.26
C ARG A 396 9.23 -21.95 8.40
N GLN A 397 9.77 -21.91 9.61
CA GLN A 397 9.15 -22.58 10.75
C GLN A 397 7.79 -21.99 11.12
N GLN A 398 7.63 -20.67 11.00
CA GLN A 398 6.34 -20.02 11.23
C GLN A 398 5.30 -20.46 10.19
N VAL A 399 5.68 -20.58 8.91
CA VAL A 399 4.80 -21.11 7.86
C VAL A 399 4.42 -22.56 8.13
N GLY A 400 5.39 -23.41 8.50
CA GLY A 400 5.15 -24.82 8.82
C GLY A 400 4.14 -25.04 9.95
N ALA A 401 4.07 -24.12 10.91
CA ALA A 401 3.12 -24.19 12.01
C ALA A 401 1.66 -23.86 11.61
N VAL A 402 1.43 -23.20 10.48
CA VAL A 402 0.10 -22.75 10.05
C VAL A 402 -0.38 -23.41 8.75
N LEU A 403 0.54 -23.87 7.90
CA LEU A 403 0.22 -24.43 6.59
C LEU A 403 -0.70 -25.67 6.67
N PRO A 404 -0.56 -26.59 7.64
CA PRO A 404 -1.50 -27.70 7.81
C PRO A 404 -2.94 -27.26 8.09
N VAL A 405 -3.12 -26.14 8.82
CA VAL A 405 -4.45 -25.58 9.12
C VAL A 405 -5.10 -25.04 7.84
N LEU A 406 -4.32 -24.33 7.00
CA LEU A 406 -4.80 -23.84 5.71
C LEU A 406 -5.16 -25.00 4.77
N ALA A 407 -4.25 -25.97 4.62
CA ALA A 407 -4.43 -27.13 3.74
C ALA A 407 -5.62 -28.01 4.15
N GLY A 408 -5.85 -28.16 5.45
CA GLY A 408 -6.93 -28.95 6.02
C GLY A 408 -8.31 -28.30 5.98
N SER A 409 -8.44 -27.02 5.57
CA SER A 409 -9.75 -26.38 5.49
C SER A 409 -10.56 -26.94 4.32
N ALA A 410 -11.76 -27.45 4.66
CA ALA A 410 -12.77 -27.87 3.68
C ALA A 410 -13.42 -26.68 2.97
N ALA A 411 -13.25 -25.46 3.48
CA ALA A 411 -13.84 -24.24 2.95
C ALA A 411 -12.97 -23.54 1.89
N LEU A 412 -11.80 -24.07 1.54
CA LEU A 412 -11.04 -23.64 0.37
C LEU A 412 -11.86 -23.85 -0.92
N THR A 413 -11.85 -22.86 -1.81
CA THR A 413 -12.36 -23.00 -3.17
C THR A 413 -11.38 -23.82 -4.04
N PRO A 414 -11.76 -24.28 -5.25
CA PRO A 414 -10.81 -24.92 -6.17
C PRO A 414 -9.55 -24.08 -6.43
N GLU A 415 -9.71 -22.76 -6.57
CA GLU A 415 -8.63 -21.80 -6.80
C GLU A 415 -7.77 -21.63 -5.55
N GLY A 416 -8.41 -21.52 -4.38
CA GLY A 416 -7.68 -21.48 -3.10
C GLY A 416 -6.89 -22.76 -2.82
N ARG A 417 -7.44 -23.93 -3.20
CA ARG A 417 -6.73 -25.21 -3.09
C ARG A 417 -5.53 -25.27 -4.02
N THR A 418 -5.65 -24.77 -5.25
CA THR A 418 -4.53 -24.66 -6.20
C THR A 418 -3.42 -23.79 -5.62
N LEU A 419 -3.78 -22.61 -5.11
CA LEU A 419 -2.83 -21.69 -4.48
C LEU A 419 -2.13 -22.32 -3.27
N VAL A 420 -2.87 -22.90 -2.33
CA VAL A 420 -2.30 -23.53 -1.12
C VAL A 420 -1.43 -24.74 -1.46
N ASN A 421 -1.77 -25.53 -2.47
CA ASN A 421 -0.93 -26.66 -2.92
C ASN A 421 0.42 -26.19 -3.47
N GLU A 422 0.45 -25.07 -4.17
CA GLU A 422 1.69 -24.49 -4.69
C GLU A 422 2.51 -23.86 -3.56
N MET A 423 1.86 -23.27 -2.53
CA MET A 423 2.53 -22.86 -1.30
C MET A 423 3.19 -24.04 -0.58
N ILE A 424 2.51 -25.20 -0.50
CA ILE A 424 3.08 -26.46 0.03
C ILE A 424 4.28 -26.91 -0.80
N SER A 425 4.17 -26.85 -2.12
CA SER A 425 5.25 -27.23 -3.03
C SER A 425 6.50 -26.37 -2.81
N VAL A 426 6.32 -25.05 -2.65
CA VAL A 426 7.43 -24.15 -2.28
C VAL A 426 7.99 -24.49 -0.90
N TYR A 427 7.13 -24.70 0.10
CA TYR A 427 7.56 -25.02 1.46
C TYR A 427 8.48 -26.25 1.53
N HIS A 428 8.18 -27.27 0.72
CA HIS A 428 9.02 -28.47 0.59
C HIS A 428 10.28 -28.22 -0.22
N ARG A 429 10.22 -27.48 -1.35
CA ARG A 429 11.42 -27.10 -2.12
C ARG A 429 12.47 -26.39 -1.26
N LEU A 430 12.03 -25.58 -0.28
CA LEU A 430 12.95 -24.91 0.64
C LEU A 430 13.79 -25.88 1.48
N GLU A 431 13.42 -27.17 1.59
CA GLU A 431 14.19 -28.21 2.28
C GLU A 431 15.40 -28.70 1.47
N ASP A 432 15.43 -28.46 0.16
CA ASP A 432 16.51 -28.89 -0.74
C ASP A 432 17.84 -28.19 -0.43
N SER A 433 17.80 -27.05 0.28
CA SER A 433 18.98 -26.26 0.68
C SER A 433 18.83 -25.81 2.14
N PRO A 434 19.04 -26.71 3.11
CA PRO A 434 18.77 -26.42 4.51
C PRO A 434 19.77 -25.41 5.09
N PRO A 435 19.37 -24.63 6.11
CA PRO A 435 20.28 -23.77 6.82
C PRO A 435 21.36 -24.58 7.58
N PRO A 436 22.49 -23.97 7.94
CA PRO A 436 23.46 -24.57 8.84
C PRO A 436 22.84 -25.01 10.17
N ALA A 437 23.51 -25.96 10.83
CA ALA A 437 23.05 -26.50 12.12
C ALA A 437 22.78 -25.40 13.16
N GLY A 438 21.70 -25.54 13.92
CA GLY A 438 21.34 -24.62 15.01
C GLY A 438 20.40 -23.46 14.64
N HIS A 439 20.24 -23.10 13.36
CA HIS A 439 19.20 -22.13 12.97
C HIS A 439 17.80 -22.73 13.10
N LEU A 440 17.60 -23.96 12.61
CA LEU A 440 16.31 -24.64 12.67
C LEU A 440 15.85 -24.88 14.12
N ALA A 441 16.72 -25.41 14.98
CA ALA A 441 16.40 -25.66 16.39
C ALA A 441 15.98 -24.38 17.13
N ARG A 442 16.62 -23.23 16.84
CA ARG A 442 16.23 -21.92 17.41
C ARG A 442 14.85 -21.48 16.91
N ALA A 443 14.58 -21.64 15.62
CA ALA A 443 13.28 -21.31 15.04
C ALA A 443 12.15 -22.20 15.59
N GLU A 444 12.40 -23.49 15.76
CA GLU A 444 11.48 -24.45 16.37
C GLU A 444 11.15 -24.07 17.82
N ALA A 445 12.17 -23.80 18.63
CA ALA A 445 12.00 -23.34 20.01
C ALA A 445 11.21 -22.03 20.10
N TYR A 446 11.48 -21.08 19.19
CA TYR A 446 10.73 -19.82 19.10
C TYR A 446 9.25 -20.06 18.82
N VAL A 447 8.91 -20.85 17.80
CA VAL A 447 7.51 -21.11 17.42
C VAL A 447 6.78 -21.93 18.48
N ALA A 448 7.44 -22.92 19.09
CA ALA A 448 6.88 -23.69 20.20
C ALA A 448 6.55 -22.79 21.39
N THR A 449 7.48 -21.90 21.76
CA THR A 449 7.27 -20.91 22.84
C THR A 449 6.11 -19.97 22.51
N ALA A 450 6.06 -19.44 21.28
CA ALA A 450 4.96 -18.57 20.83
C ALA A 450 3.60 -19.28 20.91
N LYS A 451 3.54 -20.56 20.56
CA LYS A 451 2.32 -21.38 20.65
C LYS A 451 1.86 -21.56 22.08
N VAL A 452 2.77 -21.90 23.01
CA VAL A 452 2.45 -22.03 24.44
C VAL A 452 1.90 -20.71 25.00
N ILE A 453 2.58 -19.59 24.73
CA ILE A 453 2.13 -18.26 25.17
C ILE A 453 0.74 -17.93 24.60
N TRP A 454 0.51 -18.23 23.32
CA TRP A 454 -0.78 -17.98 22.68
C TRP A 454 -1.89 -18.83 23.29
N GLN A 455 -1.63 -20.10 23.58
CA GLN A 455 -2.60 -21.00 24.23
C GLN A 455 -2.94 -20.54 25.65
N GLN A 456 -1.95 -20.08 26.42
CA GLN A 456 -2.20 -19.52 27.76
C GLN A 456 -3.08 -18.27 27.72
N ARG A 457 -2.90 -17.41 26.71
CA ARG A 457 -3.66 -16.17 26.55
C ARG A 457 -5.07 -16.39 26.01
N ASN A 458 -5.25 -17.36 25.12
CA ASN A 458 -6.48 -17.53 24.34
C ASN A 458 -7.25 -18.82 24.65
N GLY A 459 -6.71 -19.70 25.52
CA GLY A 459 -7.28 -21.02 25.82
C GLY A 459 -8.25 -21.06 27.02
N SER A 460 -8.40 -19.98 27.79
CA SER A 460 -9.15 -19.97 29.06
C SER A 460 -10.61 -19.49 28.95
N SER A 461 -11.26 -19.63 27.79
CA SER A 461 -12.68 -19.30 27.61
C SER A 461 -13.50 -20.46 27.06
N ARG A 462 -13.38 -21.63 27.69
CA ARG A 462 -14.36 -22.73 27.60
C ARG A 462 -14.50 -23.40 28.97
N SER A 463 -15.33 -22.82 29.83
CA SER A 463 -15.98 -23.51 30.94
C SER A 463 -17.47 -23.34 30.78
#